data_AF-A0A417U989-F1
#
_entry.id   AF-A0A417U989-F1
#
_cell.length_a   1.000
_cell.length_b   1.000
_cell.length_c   1.000
_cell.angle_alpha   90.00
_cell.angle_beta   90.00
_cell.angle_gamma   90.00
#
_symmetry.space_group_name_H-M   'P 1'
#
loop_
_entity.id
_entity.type
_entity.pdbx_description
1 polymer ?
#
loop_
_entity_poly.entity_id
_entity_poly.type
_entity_poly.pdbx_seq_one_letter_code
_entity_poly.pdbx_strand_id
1 'polypeptide(L)'
;MSDYGAHPTQYGNLSDGNLYAMYRESVYRSLSESQKLDLLQETVNRDAAARGEAGSPRVQFENMPSRTDGYAEKGVISVNRDLAVNGTQTATYQGKTLQHTINDYNIQSLVTVLHENVHCYQDQIIDGTIRNADPQLAAEYRANDFTISMVQQGNNLDFGSQYLTGETSNGYYIYYFQATERDAFRWSEEEASRIVQELTAKYGMEPSFEAYEKTLQANGYSVMEAEAIQRFQNPDFVKDLNQVLMNQYYDTHKSVDARTERAVKNEMVQSRQALQPVTTRSLSTGKEQQNMSFQYTPMTVEEYDQFLRNAVNEYYVHAMNDPNISKEEALRTSGEAAERYLTAMEEYKAAMENNAENKIGAVNDNLNTGGPVEQASAGAVNEQTEQTSVNTGVDAGTDVGVSNSEGCDEDVGLGGDLDL
;
A
#
# COMPACT_ATOMS: atom_id res chain seq x y z
N MET A 1 20.45 -7.09 -21.67
CA MET A 1 20.43 -8.55 -21.53
C MET A 1 19.85 -8.81 -20.15
N SER A 2 18.82 -9.63 -20.03
CA SER A 2 18.21 -10.00 -18.75
C SER A 2 19.05 -11.07 -18.05
N ASP A 3 19.14 -11.02 -16.72
CA ASP A 3 19.93 -11.97 -15.91
C ASP A 3 19.16 -13.24 -15.53
N TYR A 4 18.01 -13.50 -16.16
CA TYR A 4 17.26 -14.75 -16.01
C TYR A 4 18.11 -15.95 -16.45
N GLY A 5 18.18 -16.98 -15.61
CA GLY A 5 18.95 -18.18 -15.92
C GLY A 5 19.03 -19.20 -14.79
N ALA A 6 20.02 -20.08 -14.89
CA ALA A 6 20.39 -20.99 -13.83
C ALA A 6 21.49 -20.34 -12.99
N HIS A 7 21.26 -20.22 -11.68
CA HIS A 7 22.21 -19.64 -10.73
C HIS A 7 22.61 -20.69 -9.69
N PRO A 8 23.59 -21.56 -9.98
CA PRO A 8 24.00 -22.62 -9.07
C PRO A 8 24.47 -22.07 -7.72
N THR A 9 24.05 -22.72 -6.65
CA THR A 9 24.42 -22.36 -5.27
C THR A 9 25.12 -23.53 -4.58
N GLN A 10 25.79 -23.27 -3.46
CA GLN A 10 26.33 -24.36 -2.63
C GLN A 10 25.23 -25.24 -2.00
N TYR A 11 23.96 -24.79 -2.03
CA TYR A 11 22.82 -25.47 -1.42
C TYR A 11 21.94 -26.22 -2.43
N GLY A 12 22.30 -26.23 -3.73
CA GLY A 12 21.51 -26.86 -4.79
C GLY A 12 21.21 -28.37 -4.59
N ASN A 13 21.96 -29.05 -3.73
CA ASN A 13 21.75 -30.47 -3.40
C ASN A 13 20.98 -30.69 -2.09
N LEU A 14 20.60 -29.63 -1.36
CA LEU A 14 19.81 -29.76 -0.14
C LEU A 14 18.35 -30.10 -0.48
N SER A 15 17.68 -30.85 0.39
CA SER A 15 16.22 -30.92 0.38
C SER A 15 15.61 -29.59 0.86
N ASP A 16 14.36 -29.32 0.49
CA ASP A 16 13.62 -28.12 0.91
C ASP A 16 13.62 -27.96 2.43
N GLY A 17 13.33 -29.03 3.17
CA GLY A 17 13.35 -28.98 4.63
C GLY A 17 14.73 -28.69 5.24
N ASN A 18 15.82 -29.02 4.54
CA ASN A 18 17.17 -28.69 5.01
C ASN A 18 17.58 -27.26 4.62
N LEU A 19 17.20 -26.81 3.41
CA LEU A 19 17.41 -25.43 2.98
C LEU A 19 16.65 -24.48 3.91
N TYR A 20 15.36 -24.71 4.11
CA TYR A 20 14.52 -23.82 4.90
C TYR A 20 14.90 -23.82 6.38
N ALA A 21 15.44 -24.91 6.92
CA ALA A 21 15.97 -24.94 8.28
C ALA A 21 17.11 -23.92 8.51
N MET A 22 17.74 -23.41 7.45
CA MET A 22 18.74 -22.36 7.53
C MET A 22 18.17 -20.97 7.82
N TYR A 23 16.86 -20.75 7.62
CA TYR A 23 16.16 -19.53 8.01
C TYR A 23 15.80 -19.46 9.49
N ARG A 24 16.05 -20.51 10.27
CA ARG A 24 15.97 -20.41 11.74
C ARG A 24 16.94 -19.35 12.23
N GLU A 25 16.53 -18.46 13.13
CA GLU A 25 17.35 -17.36 13.66
C GLU A 25 18.68 -17.87 14.19
N SER A 26 18.63 -18.97 14.95
CA SER A 26 19.80 -19.62 15.53
C SER A 26 20.85 -20.05 14.50
N VAL A 27 20.43 -20.35 13.26
CA VAL A 27 21.28 -20.74 12.14
C VAL A 27 21.64 -19.53 11.27
N TYR A 28 20.63 -18.78 10.81
CA TYR A 28 20.80 -17.65 9.88
C TYR A 28 21.80 -16.62 10.39
N ARG A 29 21.77 -16.30 11.68
CA ARG A 29 22.71 -15.36 12.32
C ARG A 29 24.18 -15.79 12.27
N SER A 30 24.44 -17.08 12.09
CA SER A 30 25.79 -17.65 12.04
C SER A 30 26.32 -17.80 10.62
N LEU A 31 25.45 -17.61 9.61
CA LEU A 31 25.84 -17.66 8.21
C LEU A 31 26.69 -16.43 7.86
N SER A 32 27.77 -16.67 7.12
CA SER A 32 28.50 -15.59 6.44
C SER A 32 27.61 -14.92 5.39
N GLU A 33 27.98 -13.71 4.97
CA GLU A 33 27.25 -12.96 3.94
C GLU A 33 27.08 -13.77 2.64
N SER A 34 28.14 -14.45 2.16
CA SER A 34 28.03 -15.30 0.96
C SER A 34 27.10 -16.49 1.16
N GLN A 35 27.07 -17.07 2.36
CA GLN A 35 26.14 -18.15 2.69
C GLN A 35 24.70 -17.67 2.79
N LYS A 36 24.45 -16.43 3.22
CA LYS A 36 23.11 -15.83 3.19
C LYS A 36 22.68 -15.58 1.75
N LEU A 37 23.58 -15.03 0.92
CA LEU A 37 23.31 -14.78 -0.49
C LEU A 37 22.96 -16.08 -1.23
N ASP A 38 23.75 -17.15 -1.05
CA ASP A 38 23.47 -18.46 -1.66
C ASP A 38 22.15 -19.06 -1.17
N LEU A 39 21.79 -18.84 0.10
CA LEU A 39 20.52 -19.31 0.67
C LEU A 39 19.34 -18.60 0.00
N LEU A 40 19.41 -17.27 -0.10
CA LEU A 40 18.39 -16.48 -0.77
C LEU A 40 18.27 -16.82 -2.26
N GLN A 41 19.40 -16.95 -2.97
CA GLN A 41 19.42 -17.36 -4.37
C GLN A 41 18.82 -18.75 -4.58
N GLU A 42 19.14 -19.72 -3.72
CA GLU A 42 18.61 -21.07 -3.85
C GLU A 42 17.11 -21.13 -3.57
N THR A 43 16.62 -20.32 -2.63
CA THR A 43 15.17 -20.17 -2.40
C THR A 43 14.47 -19.62 -3.64
N VAL A 44 15.02 -18.58 -4.26
CA VAL A 44 14.49 -18.00 -5.50
C VAL A 44 14.54 -18.99 -6.65
N ASN A 45 15.64 -19.75 -6.81
CA ASN A 45 15.74 -20.80 -7.83
C ASN A 45 14.58 -21.80 -7.74
N ARG A 46 14.20 -22.18 -6.51
CA ARG A 46 13.13 -23.15 -6.24
C ARG A 46 11.74 -22.55 -6.45
N ASP A 47 11.52 -21.32 -5.98
CA ASP A 47 10.26 -20.60 -6.20
C ASP A 47 10.01 -20.39 -7.70
N ALA A 48 11.02 -19.91 -8.43
CA ALA A 48 10.96 -19.71 -9.88
C ALA A 48 10.69 -21.02 -10.65
N ALA A 49 11.35 -22.11 -10.26
CA ALA A 49 11.10 -23.42 -10.85
C ALA A 49 9.68 -23.94 -10.55
N ALA A 50 9.18 -23.75 -9.33
CA ALA A 50 7.83 -24.16 -8.94
C ALA A 50 6.74 -23.35 -9.68
N ARG A 51 7.02 -22.08 -9.98
CA ARG A 51 6.14 -21.17 -10.74
C ARG A 51 6.21 -21.36 -12.26
N GLY A 52 7.21 -22.10 -12.75
CA GLY A 52 7.41 -22.33 -14.17
C GLY A 52 7.98 -21.11 -14.91
N GLU A 53 8.78 -20.30 -14.23
CA GLU A 53 9.54 -19.21 -14.87
C GLU A 53 10.51 -19.75 -15.94
N ALA A 54 10.78 -18.95 -16.96
CA ALA A 54 11.70 -19.30 -18.05
C ALA A 54 13.17 -19.38 -17.57
N GLY A 55 13.48 -18.69 -16.47
CA GLY A 55 14.75 -18.74 -15.76
C GLY A 55 14.64 -17.99 -14.44
N SER A 56 15.43 -18.39 -13.44
CA SER A 56 15.44 -17.72 -12.14
C SER A 56 16.12 -16.35 -12.28
N PRO A 57 15.62 -15.31 -11.58
CA PRO A 57 16.38 -14.07 -11.44
C PRO A 57 17.61 -14.29 -10.55
N ARG A 58 18.61 -13.42 -10.73
CA ARG A 58 19.83 -13.39 -9.92
C ARG A 58 19.61 -12.54 -8.67
N VAL A 59 19.94 -13.06 -7.50
CA VAL A 59 19.89 -12.34 -6.23
C VAL A 59 21.24 -11.66 -5.99
N GLN A 60 21.20 -10.44 -5.46
CA GLN A 60 22.38 -9.72 -4.99
C GLN A 60 22.07 -8.88 -3.76
N PHE A 61 23.11 -8.53 -3.00
CA PHE A 61 23.02 -7.52 -1.96
C PHE A 61 23.42 -6.15 -2.50
N GLU A 62 22.68 -5.12 -2.10
CA GLU A 62 22.96 -3.74 -2.43
C GLU A 62 22.83 -2.85 -1.19
N ASN A 63 23.64 -1.80 -1.11
CA ASN A 63 23.47 -0.77 -0.08
C ASN A 63 22.33 0.16 -0.50
N MET A 64 21.17 0.00 0.13
CA MET A 64 19.96 0.73 -0.24
C MET A 64 19.58 1.79 0.80
N PRO A 65 18.77 2.79 0.44
CA PRO A 65 18.15 3.68 1.40
C PRO A 65 17.34 2.92 2.46
N SER A 66 17.15 3.54 3.61
CA SER A 66 16.60 2.93 4.82
C SER A 66 15.18 2.39 4.75
N ARG A 67 14.46 2.64 3.66
CA ARG A 67 13.02 2.34 3.54
C ARG A 67 12.74 1.37 2.39
N THR A 68 13.79 0.82 1.79
CA THR A 68 13.71 -0.11 0.69
C THR A 68 14.34 -1.41 1.14
N ASP A 69 13.54 -2.46 1.22
CA ASP A 69 14.00 -3.78 1.65
C ASP A 69 14.54 -4.60 0.47
N GLY A 70 13.95 -4.40 -0.71
CA GLY A 70 14.43 -4.93 -1.98
C GLY A 70 13.77 -4.26 -3.17
N TYR A 71 14.21 -4.64 -4.37
CA TYR A 71 13.52 -4.39 -5.63
C TYR A 71 14.00 -5.39 -6.69
N ALA A 72 13.16 -5.66 -7.69
CA ALA A 72 13.50 -6.41 -8.89
C ALA A 72 13.63 -5.51 -10.12
N GLU A 73 14.66 -5.74 -10.94
CA GLU A 73 14.76 -5.14 -12.27
C GLU A 73 15.53 -6.07 -13.23
N LYS A 74 14.96 -6.34 -14.41
CA LYS A 74 15.64 -7.04 -15.53
C LYS A 74 16.22 -8.42 -15.15
N GLY A 75 15.50 -9.17 -14.30
CA GLY A 75 15.92 -10.49 -13.83
C GLY A 75 17.01 -10.44 -12.76
N VAL A 76 17.16 -9.31 -12.07
CA VAL A 76 17.99 -9.17 -10.87
C VAL A 76 17.10 -8.77 -9.71
N ILE A 77 17.17 -9.50 -8.61
CA ILE A 77 16.60 -9.14 -7.31
C ILE A 77 17.73 -8.54 -6.48
N SER A 78 17.62 -7.25 -6.16
CA SER A 78 18.50 -6.58 -5.22
C SER A 78 17.85 -6.56 -3.85
N VAL A 79 18.56 -7.04 -2.83
CA VAL A 79 18.10 -7.05 -1.44
C VAL A 79 18.96 -6.09 -0.61
N ASN A 80 18.32 -5.34 0.28
CA ASN A 80 19.01 -4.43 1.17
C ASN A 80 19.99 -5.19 2.07
N ARG A 81 21.27 -4.88 1.93
CA ARG A 81 22.36 -5.52 2.65
C ARG A 81 22.24 -5.32 4.17
N ASP A 82 21.81 -4.15 4.63
CA ASP A 82 21.66 -3.86 6.06
C ASP A 82 20.58 -4.75 6.68
N LEU A 83 19.48 -4.97 5.97
CA LEU A 83 18.42 -5.89 6.40
C LEU A 83 18.95 -7.33 6.41
N ALA A 84 19.40 -7.82 5.25
CA ALA A 84 19.65 -9.25 5.08
C ALA A 84 20.90 -9.75 5.80
N VAL A 85 21.94 -8.92 5.86
CA VAL A 85 23.23 -9.30 6.45
C VAL A 85 23.31 -8.87 7.91
N ASN A 86 22.93 -7.62 8.20
CA ASN A 86 23.15 -7.03 9.52
C ASN A 86 21.92 -7.12 10.43
N GLY A 87 20.73 -7.40 9.88
CA GLY A 87 19.49 -7.38 10.64
C GLY A 87 19.15 -5.99 11.16
N THR A 88 19.48 -4.97 10.37
CA THR A 88 19.28 -3.57 10.75
C THR A 88 18.64 -2.79 9.64
N GLN A 89 17.93 -1.73 9.99
CA GLN A 89 17.48 -0.74 9.03
C GLN A 89 17.96 0.64 9.52
N THR A 90 18.25 1.56 8.59
CA THR A 90 19.16 2.68 8.85
C THR A 90 18.54 4.02 8.46
N ALA A 91 17.65 4.61 9.26
CA ALA A 91 16.97 5.86 8.91
C ALA A 91 17.86 7.10 9.11
N THR A 92 17.81 8.08 8.19
CA THR A 92 18.40 9.41 8.43
C THR A 92 17.32 10.39 8.89
N TYR A 93 17.47 10.93 10.10
CA TYR A 93 16.59 11.94 10.66
C TYR A 93 17.39 13.19 11.04
N GLN A 94 17.05 14.34 10.44
CA GLN A 94 17.74 15.63 10.66
C GLN A 94 19.28 15.54 10.53
N GLY A 95 19.77 14.76 9.57
CA GLY A 95 21.21 14.56 9.34
C GLY A 95 21.90 13.61 10.32
N LYS A 96 21.15 12.95 11.22
CA LYS A 96 21.64 11.87 12.08
C LYS A 96 21.16 10.53 11.58
N THR A 97 22.06 9.55 11.55
CA THR A 97 21.72 8.17 11.24
C THR A 97 21.21 7.45 12.49
N LEU A 98 19.99 6.94 12.42
CA LEU A 98 19.36 6.07 13.39
C LEU A 98 19.41 4.65 12.84
N GLN A 99 19.87 3.70 13.65
CA GLN A 99 19.90 2.30 13.29
C GLN A 99 19.00 1.53 14.27
N HIS A 100 18.07 0.76 13.74
CA HIS A 100 17.23 -0.14 14.53
C HIS A 100 17.48 -1.58 14.12
N THR A 101 17.39 -2.47 15.10
CA THR A 101 17.48 -3.92 14.89
C THR A 101 16.12 -4.47 14.45
N ILE A 102 16.15 -5.36 13.47
CA ILE A 102 14.99 -6.09 12.96
C ILE A 102 15.07 -7.51 13.53
N ASN A 103 14.16 -7.83 14.45
CA ASN A 103 14.22 -9.08 15.22
C ASN A 103 13.91 -10.34 14.40
N ASP A 104 13.22 -10.18 13.27
CA ASP A 104 12.81 -11.21 12.34
C ASP A 104 13.51 -11.09 10.97
N TYR A 105 14.68 -10.45 10.91
CA TYR A 105 15.36 -10.13 9.64
C TYR A 105 15.66 -11.36 8.76
N ASN A 106 15.83 -12.53 9.35
CA ASN A 106 15.93 -13.82 8.66
C ASN A 106 14.68 -14.13 7.84
N ILE A 107 13.49 -13.87 8.39
CA ILE A 107 12.22 -14.08 7.70
C ILE A 107 11.89 -12.90 6.80
N GLN A 108 12.18 -11.66 7.20
CA GLN A 108 12.00 -10.50 6.31
C GLN A 108 12.84 -10.64 5.03
N SER A 109 14.08 -11.14 5.13
CA SER A 109 14.90 -11.43 3.94
C SER A 109 14.29 -12.49 3.02
N LEU A 110 13.65 -13.52 3.60
CA LEU A 110 12.93 -14.56 2.87
C LEU A 110 11.71 -13.96 2.14
N VAL A 111 10.90 -13.19 2.87
CA VAL A 111 9.72 -12.51 2.32
C VAL A 111 10.13 -11.58 1.18
N THR A 112 11.17 -10.77 1.35
CA THR A 112 11.66 -9.86 0.30
C THR A 112 11.99 -10.63 -0.97
N VAL A 113 12.82 -11.69 -0.92
CA VAL A 113 13.19 -12.38 -2.16
C VAL A 113 12.04 -13.13 -2.82
N LEU A 114 11.07 -13.63 -2.04
CA LEU A 114 9.85 -14.23 -2.59
C LEU A 114 8.96 -13.17 -3.25
N HIS A 115 8.81 -12.01 -2.63
CA HIS A 115 8.04 -10.88 -3.16
C HIS A 115 8.64 -10.38 -4.48
N GLU A 116 9.94 -10.09 -4.50
CA GLU A 116 10.62 -9.61 -5.70
C GLU A 116 10.67 -10.67 -6.82
N ASN A 117 10.67 -11.96 -6.47
CA ASN A 117 10.56 -13.03 -7.47
C ASN A 117 9.16 -13.06 -8.11
N VAL A 118 8.10 -12.71 -7.38
CA VAL A 118 6.76 -12.59 -7.98
C VAL A 118 6.73 -11.49 -9.03
N HIS A 119 7.39 -10.36 -8.80
CA HIS A 119 7.54 -9.33 -9.83
C HIS A 119 8.30 -9.83 -11.05
N CYS A 120 9.39 -10.58 -10.86
CA CYS A 120 10.12 -11.21 -11.96
C CYS A 120 9.24 -12.18 -12.78
N TYR A 121 8.41 -12.98 -12.10
CA TYR A 121 7.42 -13.85 -12.75
C TYR A 121 6.36 -13.07 -13.52
N GLN A 122 5.84 -11.98 -12.93
CA GLN A 122 4.86 -11.10 -13.56
C GLN A 122 5.41 -10.42 -14.82
N ASP A 123 6.66 -9.94 -14.78
CA ASP A 123 7.35 -9.35 -15.95
C ASP A 123 7.39 -10.33 -17.12
N GLN A 124 7.72 -11.60 -16.87
CA GLN A 124 7.75 -12.65 -17.91
C GLN A 124 6.35 -12.95 -18.49
N ILE A 125 5.27 -12.71 -17.74
CA ILE A 125 3.89 -12.83 -18.24
C ILE A 125 3.52 -11.61 -19.09
N ILE A 126 3.89 -10.41 -18.63
CA ILE A 126 3.60 -9.15 -19.29
C ILE A 126 4.28 -9.09 -20.65
N ASP A 127 5.58 -9.42 -20.72
CA ASP A 127 6.36 -9.42 -21.96
C ASP A 127 6.08 -10.63 -22.88
N GLY A 128 5.37 -11.63 -22.36
CA GLY A 128 4.96 -12.83 -23.10
C GLY A 128 6.01 -13.93 -23.19
N THR A 129 7.10 -13.84 -22.43
CA THR A 129 8.12 -14.88 -22.28
C THR A 129 7.50 -16.19 -21.76
N ILE A 130 6.60 -16.10 -20.78
CA ILE A 130 5.83 -17.24 -20.28
C ILE A 130 4.33 -17.02 -20.48
N ARG A 131 3.59 -18.12 -20.69
CA ARG A 131 2.13 -18.08 -20.77
C ARG A 131 1.55 -18.32 -19.39
N ASN A 132 0.67 -17.43 -18.94
CA ASN A 132 -0.15 -17.68 -17.76
C ASN A 132 -1.34 -18.57 -18.13
N ALA A 133 -1.67 -19.54 -17.27
CA ALA A 133 -2.86 -20.37 -17.41
C ALA A 133 -4.15 -19.58 -17.12
N ASP A 134 -4.06 -18.51 -16.31
CA ASP A 134 -5.16 -17.59 -16.06
C ASP A 134 -5.03 -16.34 -16.96
N PRO A 135 -5.85 -16.22 -18.01
CA PRO A 135 -5.80 -15.08 -18.92
C PRO A 135 -6.35 -13.80 -18.30
N GLN A 136 -7.23 -13.88 -17.29
CA GLN A 136 -7.74 -12.70 -16.60
C GLN A 136 -6.63 -12.10 -15.75
N LEU A 137 -5.92 -12.93 -15.00
CA LEU A 137 -4.80 -12.49 -14.18
C LEU A 137 -3.67 -11.87 -15.02
N ALA A 138 -3.35 -12.49 -16.16
CA ALA A 138 -2.39 -11.91 -17.11
C ALA A 138 -2.84 -10.54 -17.65
N ALA A 139 -4.15 -10.34 -17.84
CA ALA A 139 -4.68 -9.06 -18.28
C ALA A 139 -4.60 -7.99 -17.18
N GLU A 140 -4.83 -8.36 -15.91
CA GLU A 140 -4.62 -7.48 -14.75
C GLU A 140 -3.18 -7.00 -14.66
N TYR A 141 -2.19 -7.91 -14.77
CA TYR A 141 -0.77 -7.54 -14.74
C TYR A 141 -0.40 -6.57 -15.86
N ARG A 142 -0.83 -6.82 -17.10
CA ARG A 142 -0.57 -5.91 -18.24
C ARG A 142 -1.22 -4.53 -18.05
N ALA A 143 -2.40 -4.48 -17.43
CA ALA A 143 -3.09 -3.23 -17.14
C ALA A 143 -2.44 -2.45 -15.98
N ASN A 144 -1.55 -3.08 -15.21
CA ASN A 144 -0.86 -2.52 -14.05
C ASN A 144 0.66 -2.40 -14.26
N ASP A 145 1.07 -2.24 -15.51
CA ASP A 145 2.44 -1.89 -15.89
C ASP A 145 2.65 -0.36 -15.84
N PHE A 146 3.88 0.13 -16.04
CA PHE A 146 4.28 1.56 -16.04
C PHE A 146 3.76 2.37 -17.24
N THR A 147 2.64 1.94 -17.83
CA THR A 147 1.99 2.64 -18.93
C THR A 147 1.28 3.91 -18.46
N ILE A 148 1.16 4.89 -19.36
CA ILE A 148 0.46 6.15 -19.12
C ILE A 148 -0.78 6.19 -20.00
N SER A 149 -1.92 6.58 -19.45
CA SER A 149 -3.21 6.65 -20.14
C SER A 149 -3.93 7.98 -19.89
N MET A 150 -4.90 8.31 -20.75
CA MET A 150 -5.79 9.44 -20.51
C MET A 150 -6.87 9.06 -19.49
N VAL A 151 -6.95 9.79 -18.39
CA VAL A 151 -7.92 9.56 -17.30
C VAL A 151 -8.98 10.65 -17.33
N GLN A 152 -10.24 10.26 -17.51
CA GLN A 152 -11.38 11.17 -17.45
C GLN A 152 -12.03 11.17 -16.06
N GLN A 153 -12.18 12.36 -15.48
CA GLN A 153 -12.82 12.59 -14.19
C GLN A 153 -13.87 13.69 -14.32
N GLY A 154 -15.11 13.29 -14.57
CA GLY A 154 -16.19 14.22 -14.93
C GLY A 154 -15.84 14.96 -16.23
N ASN A 155 -15.73 16.28 -16.16
CA ASN A 155 -15.37 17.12 -17.30
C ASN A 155 -13.86 17.33 -17.46
N ASN A 156 -13.05 16.86 -16.50
CA ASN A 156 -11.60 16.99 -16.55
C ASN A 156 -10.99 15.78 -17.26
N LEU A 157 -9.99 16.05 -18.10
CA LEU A 157 -9.23 15.04 -18.80
C LEU A 157 -7.74 15.28 -18.49
N ASP A 158 -7.13 14.31 -17.83
CA ASP A 158 -5.71 14.33 -17.46
C ASP A 158 -5.01 13.08 -18.00
N PHE A 159 -3.70 12.97 -17.80
CA PHE A 159 -3.03 11.67 -17.94
C PHE A 159 -2.69 11.12 -16.56
N GLY A 160 -2.82 9.81 -16.40
CA GLY A 160 -2.46 9.07 -15.20
C GLY A 160 -1.56 7.88 -15.50
N SER A 161 -0.91 7.37 -14.46
CA SER A 161 -0.09 6.16 -14.47
C SER A 161 -0.93 4.94 -14.12
N GLN A 162 -0.66 3.83 -14.79
CA GLN A 162 -1.27 2.53 -14.53
C GLN A 162 -0.62 1.81 -13.36
N TYR A 163 0.66 2.11 -13.12
CA TYR A 163 1.34 1.77 -11.89
C TYR A 163 1.11 2.88 -10.86
N LEU A 164 0.52 2.52 -9.72
CA LEU A 164 0.13 3.44 -8.66
C LEU A 164 1.25 3.51 -7.64
N THR A 165 1.61 4.69 -7.13
CA THR A 165 2.75 4.87 -6.19
C THR A 165 2.32 5.23 -4.77
N GLY A 166 1.03 5.47 -4.56
CA GLY A 166 0.43 5.62 -3.24
C GLY A 166 0.55 7.02 -2.63
N GLU A 167 0.46 8.06 -3.46
CA GLU A 167 0.69 9.47 -3.11
C GLU A 167 -0.48 10.11 -2.35
N THR A 168 -1.71 9.63 -2.56
CA THR A 168 -2.89 10.23 -1.93
C THR A 168 -3.08 9.74 -0.48
N SER A 169 -3.98 10.38 0.28
CA SER A 169 -4.26 10.01 1.68
C SER A 169 -4.73 8.56 1.89
N ASN A 170 -5.19 7.88 0.83
CA ASN A 170 -5.49 6.44 0.81
C ASN A 170 -4.65 5.69 -0.24
N GLY A 171 -3.68 6.35 -0.84
CA GLY A 171 -2.85 5.85 -1.92
C GLY A 171 -2.10 4.59 -1.52
N TYR A 172 -1.64 4.47 -0.27
CA TYR A 172 -0.96 3.28 0.19
C TYR A 172 -1.77 1.99 0.02
N TYR A 173 -3.06 1.98 0.37
CA TYR A 173 -3.92 0.80 0.15
C TYR A 173 -4.17 0.56 -1.34
N ILE A 174 -4.22 1.62 -2.14
CA ILE A 174 -4.39 1.52 -3.59
C ILE A 174 -3.14 0.92 -4.26
N TYR A 175 -1.95 1.34 -3.82
CA TYR A 175 -0.66 0.76 -4.18
C TYR A 175 -0.58 -0.71 -3.74
N TYR A 176 -0.87 -1.01 -2.47
CA TYR A 176 -0.72 -2.35 -1.91
C TYR A 176 -1.61 -3.40 -2.60
N PHE A 177 -2.83 -3.02 -3.04
CA PHE A 177 -3.81 -3.94 -3.62
C PHE A 177 -3.88 -3.93 -5.16
N GLN A 178 -3.03 -3.17 -5.85
CA GLN A 178 -2.89 -3.27 -7.31
C GLN A 178 -2.33 -4.65 -7.68
N ALA A 179 -2.72 -5.21 -8.81
CA ALA A 179 -2.53 -6.63 -9.11
C ALA A 179 -1.09 -7.13 -8.95
N THR A 180 -0.11 -6.35 -9.38
CA THR A 180 1.31 -6.75 -9.30
C THR A 180 1.77 -6.87 -7.85
N GLU A 181 1.53 -5.84 -7.03
CA GLU A 181 1.85 -5.78 -5.61
C GLU A 181 1.02 -6.75 -4.77
N ARG A 182 -0.30 -6.80 -5.01
CA ARG A 182 -1.26 -7.65 -4.31
C ARG A 182 -0.78 -9.09 -4.27
N ASP A 183 -0.42 -9.64 -5.42
CA ASP A 183 -0.04 -11.04 -5.53
C ASP A 183 1.39 -11.29 -5.02
N ALA A 184 2.27 -10.28 -5.07
CA ALA A 184 3.60 -10.34 -4.49
C ALA A 184 3.57 -10.35 -2.97
N PHE A 185 2.85 -9.42 -2.33
CA PHE A 185 2.61 -9.42 -0.89
C PHE A 185 1.93 -10.71 -0.43
N ARG A 186 0.81 -11.08 -1.06
CA ARG A 186 0.05 -12.26 -0.66
C ARG A 186 0.88 -13.53 -0.73
N TRP A 187 1.56 -13.77 -1.85
CA TRP A 187 2.35 -15.00 -2.00
C TRP A 187 3.53 -15.06 -1.04
N SER A 188 4.30 -13.98 -0.96
CA SER A 188 5.50 -13.97 -0.12
C SER A 188 5.17 -14.20 1.35
N GLU A 189 4.07 -13.64 1.84
CA GLU A 189 3.57 -13.87 3.20
C GLU A 189 3.02 -15.29 3.39
N GLU A 190 2.21 -15.80 2.45
CA GLU A 190 1.66 -17.16 2.52
C GLU A 190 2.78 -18.22 2.54
N GLU A 191 3.76 -18.09 1.65
CA GLU A 191 4.86 -19.05 1.51
C GLU A 191 5.87 -18.96 2.66
N ALA A 192 6.23 -17.74 3.09
CA ALA A 192 7.05 -17.57 4.29
C ALA A 192 6.34 -18.10 5.54
N SER A 193 5.03 -17.87 5.68
CA SER A 193 4.23 -18.42 6.79
C SER A 193 4.20 -19.95 6.77
N ARG A 194 4.04 -20.57 5.59
CA ARG A 194 4.10 -22.03 5.45
C ARG A 194 5.45 -22.56 5.93
N ILE A 195 6.54 -21.94 5.49
CA ILE A 195 7.91 -22.31 5.91
C ILE A 195 8.07 -22.14 7.43
N VAL A 196 7.68 -21.01 8.00
CA VAL A 196 7.78 -20.74 9.44
C VAL A 196 6.97 -21.74 10.25
N GLN A 197 5.76 -22.12 9.79
CA GLN A 197 4.92 -23.12 10.46
C GLN A 197 5.59 -24.51 10.44
N GLU A 198 6.16 -24.93 9.32
CA GLU A 198 6.90 -26.19 9.21
C GLU A 198 8.13 -26.23 10.12
N LEU A 199 8.88 -25.12 10.18
CA LEU A 199 10.04 -24.99 11.05
C LEU A 199 9.63 -24.98 12.53
N THR A 200 8.57 -24.26 12.88
CA THR A 200 8.01 -24.22 14.23
C THR A 200 7.55 -25.61 14.68
N ALA A 201 6.85 -26.36 13.81
CA ALA A 201 6.40 -27.71 14.10
C ALA A 201 7.57 -28.68 14.35
N LYS A 202 8.70 -28.49 13.66
CA LYS A 202 9.87 -29.39 13.71
C LYS A 202 10.89 -29.03 14.80
N TYR A 203 11.10 -27.74 15.04
CA TYR A 203 12.19 -27.23 15.88
C TYR A 203 11.70 -26.39 17.08
N GLY A 204 10.41 -26.08 17.15
CA GLY A 204 9.83 -25.17 18.13
C GLY A 204 9.84 -23.71 17.68
N MET A 205 9.12 -22.87 18.41
CA MET A 205 9.03 -21.42 18.18
C MET A 205 10.36 -20.74 18.51
N GLU A 206 10.86 -19.90 17.61
CA GLU A 206 12.04 -19.04 17.83
C GLU A 206 11.60 -17.56 17.95
N PRO A 207 12.36 -16.69 18.63
CA PRO A 207 11.99 -15.28 18.79
C PRO A 207 11.73 -14.54 17.47
N SER A 208 12.55 -14.78 16.44
CA SER A 208 12.29 -14.23 15.10
C SER A 208 10.95 -14.67 14.49
N PHE A 209 10.49 -15.88 14.76
CA PHE A 209 9.22 -16.39 14.24
C PHE A 209 8.05 -15.72 14.96
N GLU A 210 8.14 -15.56 16.28
CA GLU A 210 7.14 -14.81 17.06
C GLU A 210 7.09 -13.33 16.64
N ALA A 211 8.25 -12.72 16.36
CA ALA A 211 8.31 -11.35 15.85
C ALA A 211 7.66 -11.23 14.46
N TYR A 212 7.90 -12.19 13.56
CA TYR A 212 7.25 -12.23 12.26
C TYR A 212 5.72 -12.42 12.37
N GLU A 213 5.26 -13.31 13.24
CA GLU A 213 3.81 -13.49 13.49
C GLU A 213 3.14 -12.20 13.98
N LYS A 214 3.83 -11.42 14.84
CA LYS A 214 3.33 -10.11 15.28
C LYS A 214 3.28 -9.11 14.12
N THR A 215 4.27 -9.12 13.22
CA THR A 215 4.26 -8.29 12.01
C THR A 215 3.04 -8.61 11.14
N LEU A 216 2.74 -9.90 10.91
CA LEU A 216 1.56 -10.31 10.14
C LEU A 216 0.24 -9.96 10.83
N GLN A 217 0.17 -10.10 12.16
CA GLN A 217 -1.04 -9.73 12.92
C GLN A 217 -1.32 -8.23 12.90
N ALA A 218 -0.27 -7.40 12.78
CA ALA A 218 -0.41 -5.96 12.69
C ALA A 218 -0.67 -5.48 11.26
N ASN A 219 0.09 -6.00 10.29
CA ASN A 219 0.21 -5.40 8.95
C ASN A 219 0.19 -6.43 7.80
N GLY A 220 -0.15 -7.70 8.07
CA GLY A 220 -0.21 -8.72 7.01
C GLY A 220 -1.36 -8.49 6.03
N TYR A 221 -1.28 -9.12 4.87
CA TYR A 221 -2.20 -8.94 3.74
C TYR A 221 -3.67 -8.96 4.16
N SER A 222 -4.11 -9.97 4.93
CA SER A 222 -5.52 -10.09 5.34
C SER A 222 -5.98 -8.96 6.27
N VAL A 223 -5.08 -8.43 7.10
CA VAL A 223 -5.38 -7.29 7.98
C VAL A 223 -5.53 -6.03 7.14
N MET A 224 -4.56 -5.79 6.24
CA MET A 224 -4.58 -4.66 5.32
C MET A 224 -5.82 -4.67 4.42
N GLU A 225 -6.28 -5.86 4.01
CA GLU A 225 -7.45 -6.02 3.14
C GLU A 225 -8.73 -5.66 3.89
N ALA A 226 -8.87 -6.13 5.14
CA ALA A 226 -10.00 -5.80 5.99
C ALA A 226 -10.08 -4.28 6.27
N GLU A 227 -8.94 -3.65 6.55
CA GLU A 227 -8.85 -2.20 6.72
C GLU A 227 -9.22 -1.44 5.45
N ALA A 228 -8.72 -1.87 4.28
CA ALA A 228 -9.06 -1.26 3.01
C ALA A 228 -10.58 -1.33 2.75
N ILE A 229 -11.18 -2.50 2.93
CA ILE A 229 -12.63 -2.70 2.77
C ILE A 229 -13.41 -1.74 3.67
N GLN A 230 -13.01 -1.61 4.94
CA GLN A 230 -13.66 -0.70 5.88
C GLN A 230 -13.47 0.77 5.49
N ARG A 231 -12.25 1.16 5.09
CA ARG A 231 -11.87 2.54 4.80
C ARG A 231 -12.50 3.06 3.51
N PHE A 232 -12.57 2.23 2.48
CA PHE A 232 -13.25 2.53 1.23
C PHE A 232 -14.75 2.24 1.28
N GLN A 233 -15.22 1.55 2.33
CA GLN A 233 -16.61 1.09 2.47
C GLN A 233 -17.07 0.31 1.24
N ASN A 234 -16.18 -0.53 0.71
CA ASN A 234 -16.41 -1.33 -0.48
C ASN A 234 -15.92 -2.77 -0.21
N PRO A 235 -16.84 -3.76 -0.07
CA PRO A 235 -16.45 -5.15 0.14
C PRO A 235 -15.72 -5.77 -1.06
N ASP A 236 -15.91 -5.22 -2.26
CA ASP A 236 -15.25 -5.65 -3.49
C ASP A 236 -14.06 -4.74 -3.84
N PHE A 237 -13.49 -4.00 -2.87
CA PHE A 237 -12.46 -2.98 -3.11
C PHE A 237 -11.31 -3.45 -4.01
N VAL A 238 -10.69 -4.59 -3.69
CA VAL A 238 -9.54 -5.13 -4.43
C VAL A 238 -9.91 -5.46 -5.87
N LYS A 239 -11.10 -6.03 -6.08
CA LYS A 239 -11.61 -6.36 -7.41
C LYS A 239 -11.92 -5.09 -8.21
N ASP A 240 -12.61 -4.13 -7.62
CA ASP A 240 -12.98 -2.89 -8.28
C ASP A 240 -11.75 -2.05 -8.62
N LEU A 241 -10.76 -2.00 -7.73
CA LEU A 241 -9.46 -1.35 -7.97
C LEU A 241 -8.83 -1.84 -9.28
N ASN A 242 -8.64 -3.16 -9.39
CA ASN A 242 -7.99 -3.78 -10.54
C ASN A 242 -8.86 -3.71 -11.79
N GLN A 243 -10.19 -3.75 -11.64
CA GLN A 243 -11.11 -3.55 -12.75
C GLN A 243 -11.09 -2.11 -13.27
N VAL A 244 -10.85 -1.09 -12.43
CA VAL A 244 -10.67 0.30 -12.88
C VAL A 244 -9.41 0.42 -13.75
N LEU A 245 -8.29 -0.18 -13.32
CA LEU A 245 -7.06 -0.20 -14.12
C LEU A 245 -7.26 -0.91 -15.46
N MET A 246 -7.93 -2.07 -15.46
CA MET A 246 -8.29 -2.79 -16.70
C MET A 246 -9.25 -2.00 -17.59
N ASN A 247 -10.25 -1.34 -17.03
CA ASN A 247 -11.16 -0.46 -17.77
C ASN A 247 -10.36 0.63 -18.50
N GLN A 248 -9.42 1.25 -17.79
CA GLN A 248 -8.61 2.34 -18.32
C GLN A 248 -7.59 1.89 -19.38
N TYR A 249 -7.01 0.69 -19.23
CA TYR A 249 -6.01 0.15 -20.14
C TYR A 249 -6.61 -0.44 -21.42
N TYR A 250 -7.71 -1.20 -21.30
CA TYR A 250 -8.34 -1.90 -22.43
C TYR A 250 -9.55 -1.15 -23.02
N ASP A 251 -9.84 0.06 -22.54
CA ASP A 251 -11.04 0.83 -22.90
C ASP A 251 -12.34 0.02 -22.68
N THR A 252 -12.39 -0.72 -21.57
CA THR A 252 -13.56 -1.51 -21.19
C THR A 252 -14.43 -0.72 -20.21
N HIS A 253 -15.73 -0.99 -20.23
CA HIS A 253 -16.73 -0.21 -19.50
C HIS A 253 -17.45 -1.08 -18.46
N LYS A 254 -16.72 -1.96 -17.79
CA LYS A 254 -17.31 -2.85 -16.77
C LYS A 254 -17.64 -2.04 -15.51
N SER A 255 -18.79 -2.32 -14.92
CA SER A 255 -19.26 -1.64 -13.71
C SER A 255 -18.31 -1.89 -12.53
N VAL A 256 -18.07 -0.85 -11.75
CA VAL A 256 -17.25 -0.82 -10.51
C VAL A 256 -17.89 0.15 -9.52
N ASP A 257 -17.56 0.08 -8.22
CA ASP A 257 -17.97 1.11 -7.27
C ASP A 257 -17.43 2.49 -7.67
N ALA A 258 -18.32 3.48 -7.76
CA ALA A 258 -17.98 4.82 -8.23
C ALA A 258 -17.03 5.59 -7.30
N ARG A 259 -16.99 5.27 -6.00
CA ARG A 259 -16.07 5.91 -5.06
C ARG A 259 -14.67 5.32 -5.22
N THR A 260 -14.57 3.99 -5.36
CA THR A 260 -13.32 3.31 -5.72
C THR A 260 -12.80 3.83 -7.05
N GLU A 261 -13.62 3.88 -8.10
CA GLU A 261 -13.20 4.40 -9.41
C GLU A 261 -12.61 5.80 -9.32
N ARG A 262 -13.30 6.71 -8.63
CA ARG A 262 -12.81 8.08 -8.45
C ARG A 262 -11.48 8.12 -7.68
N ALA A 263 -11.36 7.32 -6.61
CA ALA A 263 -10.14 7.27 -5.80
C ALA A 263 -8.95 6.72 -6.60
N VAL A 264 -9.15 5.64 -7.37
CA VAL A 264 -8.12 5.07 -8.24
C VAL A 264 -7.72 6.05 -9.32
N LYS A 265 -8.67 6.65 -10.03
CA LYS A 265 -8.37 7.65 -11.07
C LYS A 265 -7.62 8.87 -10.51
N ASN A 266 -7.94 9.30 -9.29
CA ASN A 266 -7.19 10.36 -8.60
C ASN A 266 -5.75 9.92 -8.34
N GLU A 267 -5.56 8.71 -7.82
CA GLU A 267 -4.23 8.15 -7.56
C GLU A 267 -3.42 8.02 -8.85
N MET A 268 -4.00 7.53 -9.96
CA MET A 268 -3.33 7.44 -11.26
C MET A 268 -2.72 8.79 -11.69
N VAL A 269 -3.46 9.89 -11.54
CA VAL A 269 -2.98 11.24 -11.88
C VAL A 269 -1.84 11.66 -10.95
N GLN A 270 -1.94 11.40 -9.65
CA GLN A 270 -0.90 11.75 -8.69
C GLN A 270 0.37 10.91 -8.85
N SER A 271 0.23 9.59 -9.05
CA SER A 271 1.34 8.68 -9.31
C SER A 271 2.12 9.09 -10.56
N ARG A 272 1.44 9.53 -11.63
CA ARG A 272 2.13 10.10 -12.80
C ARG A 272 2.96 11.33 -12.42
N GLN A 273 2.44 12.23 -11.60
CA GLN A 273 3.18 13.43 -11.18
C GLN A 273 4.39 13.10 -10.31
N ALA A 274 4.29 12.05 -9.48
CA ALA A 274 5.39 11.54 -8.68
C ALA A 274 6.50 10.89 -9.54
N LEU A 275 6.10 10.14 -10.57
CA LEU A 275 7.02 9.47 -11.50
C LEU A 275 7.68 10.41 -12.53
N GLN A 276 7.26 11.68 -12.63
CA GLN A 276 7.91 12.64 -13.53
C GLN A 276 9.31 13.04 -13.05
N PRO A 277 10.30 13.16 -13.95
CA PRO A 277 11.62 13.68 -13.62
C PRO A 277 11.52 15.07 -12.98
N VAL A 278 12.27 15.31 -11.89
CA VAL A 278 12.28 16.58 -11.13
C VAL A 278 12.53 17.82 -12.03
N THR A 279 13.17 17.65 -13.19
CA THR A 279 13.48 18.71 -14.16
C THR A 279 12.27 19.25 -14.94
N THR A 280 11.11 18.57 -14.96
CA THR A 280 9.89 19.04 -15.67
C THR A 280 8.80 19.55 -14.73
N ARG A 281 9.01 19.53 -13.40
CA ARG A 281 8.07 20.16 -12.46
C ARG A 281 8.09 21.67 -12.67
N SER A 282 6.94 22.24 -13.05
CA SER A 282 6.73 23.69 -12.97
C SER A 282 6.86 24.10 -11.51
N LEU A 283 7.99 24.72 -11.16
CA LEU A 283 8.29 25.24 -9.83
C LEU A 283 7.40 26.45 -9.52
N SER A 284 6.17 26.21 -9.06
CA SER A 284 5.41 27.21 -8.32
C SER A 284 5.75 27.10 -6.84
N THR A 285 6.73 27.90 -6.44
CA THR A 285 7.00 28.48 -5.12
C THR A 285 6.33 27.86 -3.89
N GLY A 286 7.13 27.14 -3.10
CA GLY A 286 6.87 26.84 -1.69
C GLY A 286 7.89 25.82 -1.20
N LYS A 287 8.83 26.23 -0.34
CA LYS A 287 9.83 25.33 0.25
C LYS A 287 9.15 24.38 1.23
N GLU A 288 8.78 23.19 0.79
CA GLU A 288 8.53 22.05 1.67
C GLU A 288 9.31 20.85 1.13
N GLN A 289 10.19 20.30 1.98
CA GLN A 289 10.82 19.01 1.77
C GLN A 289 9.73 17.99 1.50
N GLN A 290 9.83 17.30 0.37
CA GLN A 290 8.89 16.27 -0.07
C GLN A 290 8.76 15.18 0.99
N ASN A 291 7.64 15.22 1.71
CA ASN A 291 7.17 14.18 2.60
C ASN A 291 6.46 13.11 1.76
N MET A 292 7.14 12.01 1.48
CA MET A 292 6.51 10.73 1.13
C MET A 292 6.16 10.03 2.47
N SER A 293 4.87 10.01 2.83
CA SER A 293 4.41 9.44 4.10
C SER A 293 4.06 7.96 3.97
N PHE A 294 4.92 7.10 4.54
CA PHE A 294 4.56 5.76 4.99
C PHE A 294 3.62 5.91 6.20
N GLN A 295 2.42 5.32 6.18
CA GLN A 295 1.55 5.33 7.35
C GLN A 295 2.01 4.30 8.37
N TYR A 296 2.78 4.80 9.33
CA TYR A 296 2.89 4.27 10.68
C TYR A 296 1.54 4.44 11.38
N THR A 297 1.01 3.39 12.03
CA THR A 297 -0.14 3.53 12.93
C THR A 297 0.24 4.55 14.00
N PRO A 298 -0.44 5.72 14.10
CA PRO A 298 -0.05 6.72 15.07
C PRO A 298 -0.24 6.15 16.48
N MET A 299 0.88 6.00 17.17
CA MET A 299 0.98 5.59 18.57
C MET A 299 0.03 6.44 19.43
N THR A 300 -0.70 5.88 20.38
CA THR A 300 -1.54 6.70 21.27
C THR A 300 -0.67 7.70 22.04
N VAL A 301 -1.26 8.79 22.55
CA VAL A 301 -0.51 9.78 23.34
C VAL A 301 0.16 9.10 24.54
N GLU A 302 -0.50 8.13 25.15
CA GLU A 302 0.03 7.34 26.27
C GLU A 302 1.19 6.41 25.85
N GLU A 303 1.08 5.75 24.70
CA GLU A 303 2.16 4.89 24.18
C GLU A 303 3.38 5.71 23.75
N TYR A 304 3.14 6.88 23.14
CA TYR A 304 4.20 7.80 22.71
C TYR A 304 4.91 8.44 23.92
N ASP A 305 4.15 8.77 24.97
CA ASP A 305 4.69 9.21 26.25
C ASP A 305 5.58 8.13 26.87
N GLN A 306 5.10 6.88 26.93
CA GLN A 306 5.83 5.77 27.52
C GLN A 306 7.11 5.46 26.73
N PHE A 307 7.02 5.48 25.38
CA PHE A 307 8.14 5.25 24.48
C PHE A 307 9.26 6.29 24.69
N LEU A 308 8.91 7.57 24.68
CA LEU A 308 9.92 8.63 24.85
C LEU A 308 10.49 8.68 26.28
N ARG A 309 9.68 8.42 27.32
CA ARG A 309 10.17 8.29 28.70
C ARG A 309 11.18 7.16 28.84
N ASN A 310 10.91 6.00 28.24
CA ASN A 310 11.84 4.87 28.25
C ASN A 310 13.16 5.24 27.55
N ALA A 311 13.08 5.88 26.38
CA ALA A 311 14.26 6.33 25.65
C ALA A 311 15.12 7.34 26.44
N VAL A 312 14.50 8.31 27.14
CA VAL A 312 15.22 9.26 27.99
C VAL A 312 15.87 8.57 29.19
N ASN A 313 15.17 7.62 29.82
CA ASN A 313 15.69 6.86 30.96
C ASN A 313 16.87 5.96 30.56
N GLU A 314 16.78 5.29 29.41
CA GLU A 314 17.88 4.48 28.86
C GLU A 314 19.09 5.34 28.51
N TYR A 315 18.86 6.51 27.88
CA TYR A 315 19.93 7.47 27.62
C TYR A 315 20.61 7.96 28.91
N TYR A 316 19.84 8.27 29.95
CA TYR A 316 20.38 8.68 31.25
C TYR A 316 21.24 7.58 31.89
N VAL A 317 20.74 6.34 31.91
CA VAL A 317 21.47 5.19 32.46
C VAL A 317 22.75 4.92 31.66
N HIS A 318 22.69 5.03 30.33
CA HIS A 318 23.87 4.88 29.48
C HIS A 318 24.89 5.98 29.76
N ALA A 319 24.47 7.25 29.75
CA ALA A 319 25.35 8.40 29.94
C ALA A 319 26.01 8.43 31.33
N MET A 320 25.31 7.98 32.38
CA MET A 320 25.86 7.88 33.74
C MET A 320 26.86 6.74 33.93
N ASN A 321 26.77 5.71 33.10
CA ASN A 321 27.63 4.52 33.17
C ASN A 321 28.75 4.53 32.12
N ASP A 322 28.75 5.47 31.19
CA ASP A 322 29.79 5.62 30.18
C ASP A 322 31.06 6.22 30.82
N PRO A 323 32.19 5.47 30.83
CA PRO A 323 33.44 5.95 31.43
C PRO A 323 34.08 7.13 30.69
N ASN A 324 33.60 7.44 29.47
CA ASN A 324 34.10 8.55 28.65
C ASN A 324 33.27 9.83 28.80
N ILE A 325 32.16 9.79 29.54
CA ILE A 325 31.28 10.93 29.77
C ILE A 325 31.41 11.35 31.24
N SER A 326 31.71 12.63 31.48
CA SER A 326 31.75 13.16 32.84
C SER A 326 30.35 13.18 33.46
N LYS A 327 30.23 13.04 34.78
CA LYS A 327 28.92 13.05 35.46
C LYS A 327 28.15 14.34 35.20
N GLU A 328 28.84 15.48 35.19
CA GLU A 328 28.24 16.78 34.85
C GLU A 328 27.73 16.83 33.40
N GLU A 329 28.46 16.23 32.46
CA GLU A 329 28.05 16.16 31.05
C GLU A 329 26.91 15.15 30.82
N ALA A 330 26.92 14.03 31.53
CA ALA A 330 25.82 13.07 31.54
C ALA A 330 24.53 13.70 32.07
N LEU A 331 24.61 14.47 33.17
CA LEU A 331 23.48 15.19 33.74
C LEU A 331 22.96 16.28 32.80
N ARG A 332 23.86 17.09 32.22
CA ARG A 332 23.48 18.16 31.28
C ARG A 332 22.79 17.59 30.04
N THR A 333 23.38 16.59 29.40
CA THR A 333 22.83 16.02 28.16
C THR A 333 21.56 15.21 28.39
N SER A 334 21.41 14.57 29.57
CA SER A 334 20.16 13.92 29.95
C SER A 334 19.05 14.92 30.28
N GLY A 335 19.41 16.07 30.87
CA GLY A 335 18.48 17.20 31.05
C GLY A 335 17.97 17.75 29.71
N GLU A 336 18.87 17.96 28.76
CA GLU A 336 18.50 18.39 27.39
C GLU A 336 17.64 17.34 26.67
N ALA A 337 17.87 16.05 26.90
CA ALA A 337 17.03 14.97 26.35
C ALA A 337 15.63 14.96 26.99
N ALA A 338 15.53 15.20 28.30
CA ALA A 338 14.26 15.32 29.00
C ALA A 338 13.46 16.54 28.55
N GLU A 339 14.11 17.69 28.32
CA GLU A 339 13.47 18.88 27.78
C GLU A 339 12.92 18.65 26.37
N ARG A 340 13.68 17.97 25.50
CA ARG A 340 13.22 17.60 24.16
C ARG A 340 12.06 16.62 24.17
N TYR A 341 12.05 15.70 25.13
CA TYR A 341 10.91 14.82 25.35
C TYR A 341 9.63 15.63 25.69
N LEU A 342 9.73 16.61 26.60
CA LEU A 342 8.59 17.46 26.95
C LEU A 342 8.06 18.25 25.75
N THR A 343 8.96 18.85 24.96
CA THR A 343 8.59 19.55 23.73
C THR A 343 7.94 18.61 22.70
N ALA A 344 8.53 17.43 22.47
CA ALA A 344 7.98 16.45 21.53
C ALA A 344 6.61 15.91 21.98
N MET A 345 6.38 15.78 23.29
CA MET A 345 5.08 15.39 23.85
C MET A 345 4.02 16.48 23.70
N GLU A 346 4.38 17.75 23.88
CA GLU A 346 3.48 18.88 23.68
C GLU A 346 3.09 19.02 22.20
N GLU A 347 4.06 18.91 21.29
CA GLU A 347 3.82 18.94 19.84
C GLU A 347 2.95 17.77 19.39
N TYR A 348 3.19 16.57 19.92
CA TYR A 348 2.40 15.38 19.58
C TYR A 348 0.97 15.46 20.10
N LYS A 349 0.78 15.92 21.35
CA LYS A 349 -0.55 16.17 21.92
C LYS A 349 -1.31 17.23 21.13
N ALA A 350 -0.66 18.33 20.77
CA ALA A 350 -1.25 19.37 19.94
C ALA A 350 -1.64 18.85 18.54
N ALA A 351 -0.83 17.97 17.93
CA ALA A 351 -1.15 17.35 16.65
C ALA A 351 -2.35 16.39 16.74
N MET A 352 -2.46 15.65 17.84
CA MET A 352 -3.60 14.75 18.12
C MET A 352 -4.89 15.54 18.42
N GLU A 353 -4.82 16.64 19.18
CA GLU A 353 -5.96 17.52 19.48
C GLU A 353 -6.45 18.27 18.22
N ASN A 354 -5.55 18.79 17.39
CA ASN A 354 -5.92 19.42 16.11
C ASN A 354 -6.57 18.43 15.12
N ASN A 355 -6.17 17.16 15.16
CA ASN A 355 -6.84 16.08 14.40
C ASN A 355 -8.23 15.73 14.96
N ALA A 356 -8.50 15.99 16.24
CA ALA A 356 -9.82 15.84 16.85
C ALA A 356 -10.74 17.06 16.58
N GLU A 357 -10.20 18.28 16.56
CA GLU A 357 -10.96 19.50 16.23
C GLU A 357 -11.34 19.57 14.74
N ASN A 358 -10.48 19.10 13.83
CA ASN A 358 -10.84 18.95 12.41
C ASN A 358 -11.92 17.88 12.15
N LYS A 359 -12.19 16.98 13.12
CA LYS A 359 -13.35 16.08 13.07
C LYS A 359 -14.66 16.75 13.51
N ILE A 360 -14.62 17.84 14.29
CA ILE A 360 -15.83 18.58 14.70
C ILE A 360 -16.14 19.72 13.72
N GLY A 361 -15.13 20.36 13.11
CA GLY A 361 -15.33 21.37 12.06
C GLY A 361 -15.98 20.83 10.77
N ALA A 362 -15.67 19.59 10.38
CA ALA A 362 -16.24 18.96 9.19
C ALA A 362 -17.72 18.54 9.34
N VAL A 363 -18.28 18.57 10.56
CA VAL A 363 -19.71 18.27 10.79
C VAL A 363 -20.59 19.53 10.66
N ASN A 364 -20.04 20.74 10.81
CA ASN A 364 -20.83 21.98 10.78
C ASN A 364 -20.88 22.70 9.43
N ASP A 365 -20.04 22.35 8.45
CA ASP A 365 -20.04 23.01 7.13
C ASP A 365 -21.05 22.42 6.12
N ASN A 366 -21.95 21.52 6.56
CA ASN A 366 -23.00 20.95 5.71
C ASN A 366 -24.43 21.39 6.07
N LEU A 367 -24.58 22.56 6.71
CA LEU A 367 -25.83 23.30 6.75
C LEU A 367 -25.53 24.76 6.40
N ASN A 368 -25.85 25.12 5.14
CA ASN A 368 -26.59 26.34 4.74
C ASN A 368 -26.01 27.00 3.47
N THR A 369 -26.67 26.81 2.33
CA THR A 369 -26.66 27.77 1.21
C THR A 369 -28.08 28.17 0.86
N GLY A 370 -28.38 29.47 0.95
CA GLY A 370 -29.55 30.10 0.31
C GLY A 370 -30.31 31.11 1.20
N GLY A 371 -29.81 32.35 1.33
CA GLY A 371 -30.58 33.49 1.86
C GLY A 371 -31.43 34.18 0.77
N PRO A 372 -31.96 35.41 0.96
CA PRO A 372 -32.16 36.20 2.19
C PRO A 372 -33.65 36.57 2.43
N VAL A 373 -33.97 37.23 3.55
CA VAL A 373 -34.88 38.41 3.68
C VAL A 373 -35.50 38.48 5.09
N GLU A 374 -35.16 39.59 5.75
CA GLU A 374 -35.87 40.38 6.79
C GLU A 374 -36.31 39.78 8.15
N GLN A 375 -35.74 40.43 9.17
CA GLN A 375 -36.19 40.63 10.55
C GLN A 375 -37.72 40.60 10.75
N ALA A 376 -38.18 39.81 11.74
CA ALA A 376 -38.57 40.32 13.07
C ALA A 376 -39.29 39.26 13.92
N SER A 377 -38.80 39.10 15.16
CA SER A 377 -39.54 38.83 16.41
C SER A 377 -40.78 37.92 16.37
N ALA A 378 -40.64 36.68 16.84
CA ALA A 378 -41.77 35.92 17.37
C ALA A 378 -41.96 36.23 18.86
N GLY A 379 -43.16 36.68 19.24
CA GLY A 379 -43.50 36.99 20.62
C GLY A 379 -44.95 37.36 20.87
N ALA A 380 -45.82 36.34 20.80
CA ALA A 380 -46.92 36.10 21.73
C ALA A 380 -48.38 36.48 21.36
N VAL A 381 -49.25 35.54 21.77
CA VAL A 381 -50.64 35.63 22.28
C VAL A 381 -51.85 35.59 21.31
N ASN A 382 -52.69 34.59 21.59
CA ASN A 382 -54.16 34.48 21.58
C ASN A 382 -55.03 34.26 20.32
N GLU A 383 -55.88 33.23 20.53
CA GLU A 383 -57.35 33.15 20.37
C GLU A 383 -58.01 33.14 19.00
N GLN A 384 -58.82 32.08 18.83
CA GLN A 384 -60.17 32.04 18.22
C GLN A 384 -60.22 32.36 16.70
N THR A 385 -61.05 31.76 15.85
CA THR A 385 -62.35 31.12 16.02
C THR A 385 -62.66 30.34 14.73
N GLU A 386 -63.38 29.23 14.90
CA GLU A 386 -64.53 28.78 14.08
C GLU A 386 -64.46 28.57 12.55
N GLN A 387 -64.89 27.33 12.19
CA GLN A 387 -65.93 26.98 11.20
C GLN A 387 -65.58 27.23 9.70
N THR A 388 -65.96 26.44 8.71
CA THR A 388 -66.94 25.35 8.47
C THR A 388 -66.59 24.85 7.04
N SER A 389 -66.41 23.55 6.80
CA SER A 389 -67.41 22.59 6.29
C SER A 389 -67.69 22.60 4.76
N VAL A 390 -67.83 21.37 4.25
CA VAL A 390 -68.62 20.91 3.07
C VAL A 390 -67.92 21.03 1.69
N ASN A 391 -67.42 19.97 1.04
CA ASN A 391 -67.97 18.68 0.51
C ASN A 391 -68.52 18.77 -0.92
N THR A 392 -68.45 17.64 -1.64
CA THR A 392 -68.99 17.27 -2.98
C THR A 392 -68.13 17.69 -4.19
N GLY A 393 -67.93 16.89 -5.24
CA GLY A 393 -68.40 15.55 -5.61
C GLY A 393 -68.35 15.38 -7.14
N VAL A 394 -67.81 14.23 -7.59
CA VAL A 394 -68.19 13.36 -8.74
C VAL A 394 -68.48 13.96 -10.14
N ASP A 395 -67.75 13.47 -11.17
CA ASP A 395 -68.23 12.82 -12.44
C ASP A 395 -67.00 12.61 -13.37
N ALA A 396 -66.57 11.43 -13.86
CA ALA A 396 -67.14 10.38 -14.72
C ALA A 396 -67.23 10.69 -16.23
N GLY A 397 -66.63 9.80 -17.05
CA GLY A 397 -66.89 9.57 -18.48
C GLY A 397 -65.62 9.47 -19.36
N THR A 398 -65.11 8.30 -19.78
CA THR A 398 -65.43 7.49 -21.02
C THR A 398 -65.27 8.29 -22.33
N ASP A 399 -64.67 7.85 -23.45
CA ASP A 399 -64.23 6.57 -24.01
C ASP A 399 -63.48 6.86 -25.36
N VAL A 400 -62.98 5.81 -26.02
CA VAL A 400 -62.57 5.66 -27.45
C VAL A 400 -61.13 6.09 -27.76
N GLY A 401 -60.21 5.26 -28.27
CA GLY A 401 -60.33 4.01 -29.04
C GLY A 401 -59.69 4.20 -30.42
N VAL A 402 -59.00 3.16 -30.91
CA VAL A 402 -58.55 2.88 -32.29
C VAL A 402 -57.04 2.95 -32.56
N SER A 403 -56.58 1.78 -33.01
CA SER A 403 -55.29 1.30 -33.50
C SER A 403 -55.01 1.66 -34.96
N ASN A 404 -53.74 1.60 -35.39
CA ASN A 404 -53.24 0.63 -36.40
C ASN A 404 -51.88 1.02 -37.05
N SER A 405 -51.26 -0.03 -37.60
CA SER A 405 -50.18 -0.13 -38.61
C SER A 405 -48.75 0.02 -38.09
N GLU A 406 -47.87 -1.00 -38.05
CA GLU A 406 -47.46 -2.06 -39.02
C GLU A 406 -46.82 -1.55 -40.32
N GLY A 407 -45.64 -2.12 -40.65
CA GLY A 407 -44.96 -2.06 -41.96
C GLY A 407 -43.46 -1.76 -41.82
N CYS A 408 -42.57 -2.77 -41.77
CA CYS A 408 -41.88 -3.43 -42.92
C CYS A 408 -40.84 -2.52 -43.60
N ASP A 409 -39.67 -2.92 -44.06
CA ASP A 409 -38.81 -4.12 -44.01
C ASP A 409 -37.46 -3.70 -44.62
N GLU A 410 -36.42 -4.48 -44.33
CA GLU A 410 -35.24 -4.86 -45.14
C GLU A 410 -34.71 -3.91 -46.26
N ASP A 411 -33.39 -3.68 -46.35
CA ASP A 411 -32.47 -4.64 -47.01
C ASP A 411 -31.07 -4.05 -47.40
N VAL A 412 -30.07 -4.96 -47.41
CA VAL A 412 -28.76 -5.01 -48.13
C VAL A 412 -27.69 -3.88 -48.14
N GLY A 413 -26.49 -4.22 -47.64
CA GLY A 413 -25.38 -4.68 -48.52
C GLY A 413 -24.06 -3.88 -48.64
N LEU A 414 -22.94 -4.64 -48.67
CA LEU A 414 -21.55 -4.33 -49.13
C LEU A 414 -20.64 -3.63 -48.09
N GLY A 415 -19.46 -4.10 -47.69
CA GLY A 415 -18.45 -4.98 -48.31
C GLY A 415 -17.16 -4.17 -48.52
N GLY A 416 -16.03 -4.57 -47.92
CA GLY A 416 -14.71 -4.00 -48.26
C GLY A 416 -13.64 -4.11 -47.16
N ASP A 417 -12.78 -5.11 -47.29
CA ASP A 417 -11.44 -5.20 -46.71
C ASP A 417 -10.59 -3.97 -47.01
N LEU A 418 -9.58 -3.70 -46.16
CA LEU A 418 -8.24 -3.27 -46.59
C LEU A 418 -7.24 -3.43 -45.43
N ASP A 419 -6.33 -4.38 -45.61
CA ASP A 419 -5.04 -4.50 -44.92
C ASP A 419 -4.14 -3.28 -45.17
N LEU A 420 -3.41 -2.85 -44.14
CA LEU A 420 -1.96 -2.56 -44.16
C LEU A 420 -1.40 -2.44 -42.74
#